data_AF-A0A7J2R536-F1
#
_entry.id   AF-A0A7J2R536-F1
#
_cell.length_a   1.000
_cell.length_b   1.000
_cell.length_c   1.000
_cell.angle_alpha   90.00
_cell.angle_beta   90.00
_cell.angle_gamma   90.00
#
_symmetry.space_group_name_H-M   'P 1'
#
loop_
_entity.id
_entity.type
_entity.pdbx_description
1 polymer ?
#
loop_
_entity_poly.entity_id
_entity_poly.type
_entity_poly.pdbx_seq_one_letter_code
_entity_poly.pdbx_strand_id
1 'polypeptide(L)'
;MKNFVFGNSYDHSVSIQAKNLELAINVFKVQELFPENCVDEDYIESSDYDSDLRRNLYKFKDNPMIPISIMDKDRNKTFIKNISLYETIDVNYNVLSSVKMLEFDKSKQIEDTTPSTDLITINDLENINVSNTQDKKALRKIHDLARKKQAELEHQKDKLTEIINKVHEELQQKIKLLYVIETYLGLKEEVYQLKEGKKASENEPLTIHQLKLYMDEEVGIWEDGGMDFESIDIFDEWITKNYKKFLYNKKSICAWQIRRNDKKYSDDARINFMLNTENKCTYFLIRNGENLYRIWSNIQITDRFFPKTHEYEKMMKDEFNWSPEEKIKSKHQNYMYGLVALQGLIERTDIFGSKLRESKVNLLTPDGFSEEEIHLIRDAEQEYWIGNGRLTWSDYKKKNKETLKLGIRVILNQNGNWYYDGRDRQTNWRTYPFHPGYNPTLEEIYQIEEVNDGKSYSGWQFKIYYNSEDTIYPADWNLDSHERIRRVPFRMYGDELLNYDEITIEDCEYYEKNRFERHQYIYLLPILHWAKKLKIKEKELEDNFIKFIKPQIKFDMDDEEIREVVKWWKFKNKWKRELTKDDSKAVRMILKRIESLKKLNKIGG
;
A
#
# COMPACT_ATOMS: atom_id res chain seq x y z
N MET A 1 57.32 -39.76 9.85
CA MET A 1 55.94 -40.07 9.45
C MET A 1 55.45 -38.93 8.57
N LYS A 2 54.65 -39.24 7.56
CA LYS A 2 54.02 -38.26 6.68
C LYS A 2 52.58 -38.06 7.14
N ASN A 3 52.06 -36.84 7.04
CA ASN A 3 50.67 -36.55 7.41
C ASN A 3 49.80 -36.58 6.15
N PHE A 4 48.88 -37.53 6.08
CA PHE A 4 47.96 -37.70 4.97
C PHE A 4 46.59 -37.15 5.36
N VAL A 5 45.95 -36.40 4.46
CA VAL A 5 44.63 -35.81 4.68
C VAL A 5 43.65 -36.39 3.65
N PHE A 6 42.51 -36.87 4.13
CA PHE A 6 41.41 -37.41 3.34
C PHE A 6 40.28 -36.38 3.32
N GLY A 7 39.84 -35.95 2.13
CA GLY A 7 38.84 -34.90 1.93
C GLY A 7 39.42 -33.51 1.64
N ASN A 8 38.65 -32.66 0.96
CA ASN A 8 39.10 -31.36 0.44
C ASN A 8 38.78 -30.15 1.36
N SER A 9 37.68 -30.19 2.12
CA SER A 9 37.24 -29.05 2.95
C SER A 9 37.90 -29.02 4.34
N TYR A 10 38.03 -27.82 4.92
CA TYR A 10 38.57 -27.66 6.28
C TYR A 10 37.65 -28.25 7.36
N ASP A 11 36.34 -28.34 7.10
CA ASP A 11 35.34 -28.80 8.08
C ASP A 11 35.05 -30.31 8.01
N HIS A 12 35.35 -30.98 6.90
CA HIS A 12 35.08 -32.41 6.70
C HIS A 12 36.30 -33.14 6.10
N SER A 13 37.44 -33.05 6.79
CA SER A 13 38.65 -33.81 6.44
C SER A 13 39.25 -34.55 7.63
N VAL A 14 39.83 -35.72 7.35
CA VAL A 14 40.47 -36.58 8.36
C VAL A 14 41.97 -36.62 8.10
N SER A 15 42.77 -36.27 9.11
CA SER A 15 44.23 -36.26 9.04
C SER A 15 44.83 -37.47 9.75
N ILE A 16 45.69 -38.23 9.06
CA ILE A 16 46.30 -39.46 9.56
C ILE A 16 47.82 -39.41 9.37
N GLN A 17 48.56 -39.58 10.47
CA GLN A 17 50.01 -39.74 10.42
C GLN A 17 50.39 -41.20 10.18
N ALA A 18 51.06 -41.48 9.07
CA ALA A 18 51.50 -42.83 8.72
C ALA A 18 52.91 -42.84 8.11
N LYS A 19 53.54 -44.03 8.04
CA LYS A 19 54.85 -44.19 7.39
C LYS A 19 54.75 -44.10 5.86
N ASN A 20 53.67 -44.64 5.29
CA ASN A 20 53.39 -44.66 3.86
C ASN A 20 51.89 -44.48 3.61
N LEU A 21 51.51 -44.25 2.34
CA LEU A 21 50.14 -43.98 1.91
C LEU A 21 49.20 -45.18 2.15
N GLU A 22 49.71 -46.40 1.96
CA GLU A 22 48.93 -47.63 2.10
C GLU A 22 48.47 -47.86 3.54
N LEU A 23 49.37 -47.65 4.50
CA LEU A 23 49.03 -47.69 5.92
C LEU A 23 48.04 -46.58 6.29
N ALA A 24 48.20 -45.36 5.74
CA ALA A 24 47.26 -44.26 5.98
C ALA A 24 45.84 -44.60 5.50
N ILE A 25 45.73 -45.18 4.30
CA ILE A 25 44.45 -45.62 3.73
C ILE A 25 43.81 -46.68 4.62
N ASN A 26 44.56 -47.70 5.05
CA ASN A 26 44.00 -48.75 5.89
C ASN A 26 43.53 -48.22 7.26
N VAL A 27 44.25 -47.26 7.85
CA VAL A 27 43.84 -46.63 9.10
C VAL A 27 42.58 -45.78 8.90
N PHE A 28 42.49 -45.02 7.80
CA PHE A 28 41.29 -44.25 7.44
C PHE A 28 40.05 -45.13 7.35
N LYS A 29 40.16 -46.24 6.61
CA LYS A 29 39.11 -47.25 6.46
C LYS A 29 38.60 -47.78 7.80
N VAL A 30 39.50 -48.01 8.76
CA VAL A 30 39.13 -48.55 10.07
C VAL A 30 38.57 -47.46 11.00
N GLN A 31 39.07 -46.22 10.93
CA GLN A 31 38.73 -45.17 11.89
C GLN A 31 37.49 -44.36 11.53
N GLU A 32 37.29 -44.02 10.26
CA GLU A 32 36.15 -43.20 9.83
C GLU A 32 34.89 -44.06 9.71
N LEU A 33 33.81 -43.71 10.44
CA LEU A 33 32.55 -44.47 10.40
C LEU A 33 31.68 -44.05 9.21
N PHE A 34 31.80 -42.78 8.79
CA PHE A 34 31.03 -42.17 7.71
C PHE A 34 31.98 -41.56 6.67
N PRO A 35 32.76 -42.39 5.95
CA PRO A 35 33.75 -41.91 4.98
C PRO A 35 33.13 -41.10 3.83
N GLU A 36 31.82 -41.23 3.61
CA GLU A 36 31.04 -40.40 2.69
C GLU A 36 31.09 -38.90 2.99
N ASN A 37 31.34 -38.49 4.24
CA ASN A 37 31.50 -37.08 4.59
C ASN A 37 32.80 -36.47 4.04
N CYS A 38 33.76 -37.31 3.66
CA CYS A 38 35.05 -36.88 3.10
C CYS A 38 35.06 -36.89 1.56
N VAL A 39 33.92 -37.19 0.92
CA VAL A 39 33.77 -37.15 -0.54
C VAL A 39 33.76 -35.70 -1.00
N ASP A 40 34.43 -35.43 -2.12
CA ASP A 40 34.50 -34.09 -2.69
C ASP A 40 33.14 -33.67 -3.28
N GLU A 41 32.79 -32.39 -3.17
CA GLU A 41 31.50 -31.82 -3.59
C GLU A 41 31.24 -32.09 -5.07
N ASP A 42 32.29 -32.11 -5.90
CA ASP A 42 32.22 -32.42 -7.33
C ASP A 42 31.68 -33.83 -7.65
N TYR A 43 31.69 -34.74 -6.68
CA TYR A 43 31.18 -36.13 -6.81
C TYR A 43 29.80 -36.34 -6.18
N ILE A 44 29.14 -35.24 -5.80
CA ILE A 44 27.79 -35.19 -5.26
C ILE A 44 26.87 -34.60 -6.33
N GLU A 45 25.69 -35.20 -6.53
CA GLU A 45 24.62 -34.60 -7.31
C GLU A 45 23.83 -33.66 -6.39
N SER A 46 23.85 -32.36 -6.68
CA SER A 46 22.96 -31.42 -6.01
C SER A 46 21.52 -31.67 -6.49
N SER A 47 20.65 -32.16 -5.62
CA SER A 47 19.23 -31.89 -5.76
C SER A 47 18.94 -30.53 -5.13
N ASP A 48 18.15 -29.70 -5.81
CA ASP A 48 17.79 -28.36 -5.35
C ASP A 48 17.30 -28.31 -3.89
N TYR A 49 17.64 -27.18 -3.27
CA TYR A 49 17.44 -26.69 -1.90
C TYR A 49 16.17 -27.16 -1.16
N ASP A 50 16.34 -27.71 0.06
CA ASP A 50 15.41 -27.42 1.16
C ASP A 50 16.21 -27.21 2.46
N SER A 51 16.00 -26.07 3.11
CA SER A 51 16.98 -25.42 3.99
C SER A 51 16.98 -25.88 5.46
N ASP A 52 16.17 -26.87 5.85
CA ASP A 52 15.91 -27.09 7.29
C ASP A 52 16.15 -28.52 7.84
N LEU A 53 16.84 -29.40 7.13
CA LEU A 53 17.25 -30.70 7.68
C LEU A 53 18.76 -30.96 7.51
N ARG A 54 19.54 -30.43 8.45
CA ARG A 54 20.99 -30.64 8.57
C ARG A 54 21.36 -32.11 8.79
N ARG A 55 21.66 -32.83 7.69
CA ARG A 55 22.80 -33.76 7.46
C ARG A 55 22.51 -34.64 6.23
N ASN A 56 22.86 -34.10 5.06
CA ASN A 56 23.32 -34.78 3.85
C ASN A 56 22.61 -36.08 3.43
N LEU A 57 21.50 -35.94 2.70
CA LEU A 57 21.08 -36.94 1.71
C LEU A 57 21.85 -36.67 0.40
N TYR A 58 23.15 -36.96 0.39
CA TYR A 58 23.93 -36.86 -0.84
C TYR A 58 23.53 -37.99 -1.80
N LYS A 59 23.02 -37.64 -2.99
CA LYS A 59 23.09 -38.55 -4.13
C LYS A 59 24.52 -38.49 -4.65
N PHE A 60 25.23 -39.61 -4.58
CA PHE A 60 26.58 -39.69 -5.13
C PHE A 60 26.52 -39.97 -6.63
N LYS A 61 27.39 -39.33 -7.41
CA LYS A 61 27.66 -39.74 -8.80
C LYS A 61 28.21 -41.18 -8.81
N ASP A 62 28.17 -41.82 -9.98
CA ASP A 62 28.76 -43.15 -10.15
C ASP A 62 30.23 -43.17 -9.70
N ASN A 63 30.55 -44.01 -8.70
CA ASN A 63 31.87 -44.18 -8.10
C ASN A 63 32.44 -42.91 -7.41
N PRO A 64 31.88 -42.47 -6.26
CA PRO A 64 32.35 -41.27 -5.57
C PRO A 64 33.77 -41.44 -5.03
N MET A 65 34.55 -40.37 -5.13
CA MET A 65 35.98 -40.37 -4.86
C MET A 65 36.34 -39.45 -3.68
N ILE A 66 37.22 -39.95 -2.81
CA ILE A 66 37.79 -39.20 -1.68
C ILE A 66 39.21 -38.77 -2.08
N PRO A 67 39.49 -37.45 -2.17
CA PRO A 67 40.83 -36.97 -2.47
C PRO A 67 41.77 -37.18 -1.28
N ILE A 68 42.99 -37.65 -1.57
CA ILE A 68 44.05 -37.84 -0.60
C ILE A 68 45.18 -36.87 -0.92
N SER A 69 45.56 -36.06 0.06
CA SER A 69 46.68 -35.12 -0.03
C SER A 69 47.74 -35.41 1.03
N ILE A 70 49.00 -35.06 0.76
CA ILE A 70 50.04 -34.99 1.79
C ILE A 70 50.12 -33.56 2.29
N MET A 71 50.22 -33.38 3.61
CA MET A 71 50.35 -32.07 4.22
C MET A 71 51.78 -31.86 4.72
N ASP A 72 52.41 -30.75 4.32
CA ASP A 72 53.74 -30.36 4.79
C ASP A 72 53.69 -29.69 6.19
N LYS A 73 54.85 -29.26 6.70
CA LYS A 73 54.96 -28.60 8.01
C LYS A 73 54.29 -27.22 8.03
N ASP A 74 54.14 -26.58 6.89
CA ASP A 74 53.52 -25.26 6.71
C ASP A 74 52.01 -25.35 6.37
N ARG A 75 51.44 -26.56 6.49
CA ARG A 75 50.03 -26.92 6.21
C ARG A 75 49.61 -26.82 4.73
N ASN A 76 50.55 -26.75 3.80
CA ASN A 76 50.21 -26.85 2.38
C ASN A 76 49.85 -28.29 2.03
N LYS A 77 48.71 -28.47 1.37
CA LYS A 77 48.23 -29.78 0.90
C LYS A 77 48.70 -30.00 -0.54
N THR A 78 49.45 -31.07 -0.78
CA THR A 78 49.78 -31.53 -2.14
C THR A 78 48.94 -32.76 -2.46
N PHE A 79 48.10 -32.67 -3.48
CA PHE A 79 47.27 -33.77 -3.95
C PHE A 79 48.12 -34.98 -4.35
N ILE A 80 47.69 -36.18 -3.96
CA ILE A 80 48.34 -37.44 -4.30
C ILE A 80 47.50 -38.24 -5.28
N LYS A 81 46.29 -38.63 -4.84
CA LYS A 81 45.37 -39.47 -5.60
C LYS A 81 43.98 -39.45 -4.98
N ASN A 82 43.01 -39.97 -5.74
CA ASN A 82 41.68 -40.27 -5.24
C ASN A 82 41.55 -41.74 -4.83
N ILE A 83 40.72 -42.05 -3.83
CA ILE A 83 40.28 -43.40 -3.48
C ILE A 83 38.76 -43.50 -3.58
N SER A 84 38.24 -44.62 -4.08
CA SER A 84 36.78 -44.82 -4.15
C SER A 84 36.19 -44.97 -2.75
N LEU A 85 35.05 -44.32 -2.50
CA LEU A 85 34.27 -44.51 -1.27
C LEU A 85 33.97 -45.99 -1.03
N TYR A 86 33.63 -46.74 -2.09
CA TYR A 86 33.27 -48.15 -1.96
C TYR A 86 34.44 -49.02 -1.49
N GLU A 87 35.67 -48.69 -1.90
CA GLU A 87 36.87 -49.36 -1.40
C GLU A 87 37.08 -49.12 0.10
N THR A 88 36.51 -48.06 0.68
CA THR A 88 36.66 -47.74 2.11
C THR A 88 35.66 -48.42 3.02
N ILE A 89 34.56 -48.93 2.48
CA ILE A 89 33.48 -49.57 3.24
C ILE A 89 33.83 -51.04 3.58
N ASP A 90 34.74 -51.65 2.83
CA ASP A 90 35.15 -53.05 2.99
C ASP A 90 36.52 -53.13 3.70
N VAL A 91 36.54 -53.49 4.99
CA VAL A 91 37.74 -53.35 5.83
C VAL A 91 38.05 -54.60 6.63
N ASN A 92 39.31 -55.03 6.56
CA ASN A 92 39.91 -56.10 7.36
C ASN A 92 40.62 -55.47 8.58
N TYR A 93 40.16 -55.78 9.79
CA TYR A 93 40.49 -55.06 11.03
C TYR A 93 41.86 -55.37 11.66
N ASN A 94 42.72 -56.14 10.99
CA ASN A 94 44.01 -56.61 11.54
C ASN A 94 45.18 -55.60 11.48
N VAL A 95 44.97 -54.35 11.06
CA VAL A 95 46.06 -53.40 10.71
C VAL A 95 46.44 -52.40 11.84
N LEU A 96 45.75 -52.41 12.98
CA LEU A 96 45.83 -51.33 13.98
C LEU A 96 47.05 -51.30 14.94
N SER A 97 48.04 -52.19 14.82
CA SER A 97 49.11 -52.32 15.83
C SER A 97 50.24 -51.28 15.77
N SER A 98 50.18 -50.25 14.90
CA SER A 98 51.35 -49.37 14.68
C SER A 98 51.09 -47.86 14.56
N VAL A 99 49.94 -47.35 15.00
CA VAL A 99 49.64 -45.91 14.96
C VAL A 99 49.17 -45.41 16.33
N LYS A 100 49.93 -44.49 16.93
CA LYS A 100 49.55 -43.80 18.17
C LYS A 100 48.47 -42.76 17.85
N MET A 101 47.26 -43.03 18.32
CA MET A 101 46.14 -42.09 18.36
C MET A 101 46.21 -41.25 19.63
N LEU A 102 45.95 -39.94 19.51
CA LEU A 102 45.69 -39.05 20.64
C LEU A 102 44.18 -39.13 20.93
N GLU A 103 43.83 -39.70 22.08
CA GLU A 103 42.44 -39.76 22.57
C GLU A 103 42.13 -38.58 23.50
N PHE A 104 40.87 -38.13 23.50
CA PHE A 104 40.24 -37.61 24.71
C PHE A 104 38.76 -38.03 24.78
N ASP A 105 38.59 -39.12 25.53
CA ASP A 105 37.57 -39.52 26.52
C ASP A 105 36.08 -39.14 26.38
N LYS A 106 35.26 -40.20 26.46
CA LYS A 106 33.81 -40.24 26.73
C LYS A 106 33.59 -41.05 28.01
N SER A 107 32.69 -40.64 28.89
CA SER A 107 32.07 -41.50 29.92
C SER A 107 30.54 -41.48 29.71
N LYS A 108 29.86 -42.62 29.43
CA LYS A 108 29.43 -43.78 30.28
C LYS A 108 28.39 -43.36 31.34
N GLN A 109 27.26 -44.01 31.62
CA GLN A 109 26.65 -45.35 31.39
C GLN A 109 25.12 -45.20 31.68
N ILE A 110 24.15 -45.79 30.95
CA ILE A 110 23.64 -47.19 30.83
C ILE A 110 22.60 -47.61 31.92
N GLU A 111 21.53 -48.27 31.42
CA GLU A 111 20.53 -49.20 32.02
C GLU A 111 19.37 -48.56 32.80
N ASP A 112 18.09 -48.66 32.39
CA ASP A 112 17.20 -49.75 31.92
C ASP A 112 16.16 -50.05 33.01
N THR A 113 14.87 -50.06 32.65
CA THR A 113 13.90 -51.16 32.88
C THR A 113 12.45 -50.71 32.58
N THR A 114 11.95 -51.08 31.38
CA THR A 114 10.66 -51.76 31.04
C THR A 114 9.35 -51.51 31.85
N PRO A 115 8.15 -51.84 31.31
CA PRO A 115 7.62 -51.66 29.95
C PRO A 115 6.10 -51.28 29.93
N SER A 116 5.56 -51.06 28.71
CA SER A 116 4.14 -51.19 28.27
C SER A 116 3.38 -49.88 27.94
N THR A 117 2.55 -50.00 26.89
CA THR A 117 1.62 -49.02 26.27
C THR A 117 2.13 -47.89 25.36
N ASP A 118 1.53 -47.85 24.15
CA ASP A 118 0.96 -46.68 23.45
C ASP A 118 1.86 -45.62 22.80
N LEU A 119 1.45 -45.13 21.60
CA LEU A 119 2.35 -44.59 20.57
C LEU A 119 3.31 -45.69 20.05
N ILE A 120 4.06 -45.45 18.97
CA ILE A 120 5.17 -46.34 18.66
C ILE A 120 6.20 -46.15 19.78
N THR A 121 6.10 -46.97 20.83
CA THR A 121 7.10 -47.06 21.89
C THR A 121 8.43 -47.46 21.27
N ILE A 122 9.51 -46.95 21.84
CA ILE A 122 10.95 -47.06 21.51
C ILE A 122 11.47 -48.53 21.45
N ASN A 123 10.60 -49.54 21.34
CA ASN A 123 10.92 -50.95 21.52
C ASN A 123 11.61 -51.64 20.32
N ASP A 124 11.81 -50.98 19.19
CA ASP A 124 12.71 -51.50 18.14
C ASP A 124 14.19 -51.10 18.39
N LEU A 125 14.47 -50.27 19.40
CA LEU A 125 15.82 -49.77 19.73
C LEU A 125 16.50 -50.49 20.91
N GLU A 126 15.79 -51.32 21.67
CA GLU A 126 16.29 -51.85 22.95
C GLU A 126 17.10 -53.16 22.90
N ASN A 127 17.27 -53.81 21.74
CA ASN A 127 18.12 -55.01 21.63
C ASN A 127 19.53 -54.75 21.10
N ILE A 128 20.10 -53.57 21.36
CA ILE A 128 21.46 -53.27 20.94
C ILE A 128 22.25 -52.75 22.14
N ASN A 129 22.74 -53.73 22.89
CA ASN A 129 23.75 -53.56 23.91
C ASN A 129 25.05 -53.10 23.22
N VAL A 130 25.25 -51.79 23.05
CA VAL A 130 26.48 -51.22 22.46
C VAL A 130 27.56 -51.14 23.54
N SER A 131 28.03 -52.30 23.99
CA SER A 131 29.26 -52.38 24.76
C SER A 131 30.46 -52.30 23.81
N ASN A 132 31.16 -51.17 23.87
CA ASN A 132 32.52 -50.93 23.35
C ASN A 132 32.83 -51.38 21.90
N THR A 133 32.86 -50.39 20.99
CA THR A 133 33.82 -50.28 19.86
C THR A 133 33.93 -51.39 18.79
N GLN A 134 33.06 -52.40 18.69
CA GLN A 134 33.27 -53.47 17.67
C GLN A 134 32.17 -53.85 16.67
N ASP A 135 31.01 -53.17 16.59
CA ASP A 135 30.15 -53.35 15.40
C ASP A 135 29.63 -52.03 14.82
N LYS A 136 30.54 -51.28 14.20
CA LYS A 136 30.24 -50.15 13.31
C LYS A 136 29.13 -50.49 12.28
N LYS A 137 29.03 -51.77 11.87
CA LYS A 137 27.96 -52.28 11.00
C LYS A 137 26.58 -52.25 11.65
N ALA A 138 26.45 -52.54 12.95
CA ALA A 138 25.18 -52.51 13.66
C ALA A 138 24.68 -51.06 13.84
N LEU A 139 25.56 -50.13 14.23
CA LEU A 139 25.25 -48.70 14.32
C LEU A 139 24.81 -48.11 12.96
N ARG A 140 25.46 -48.51 11.85
CA ARG A 140 25.05 -48.11 10.49
C ARG A 140 23.64 -48.63 10.15
N LYS A 141 23.33 -49.89 10.49
CA LYS A 141 21.99 -50.47 10.29
C LYS A 141 20.89 -49.72 11.05
N ILE A 142 21.12 -49.33 12.30
CA ILE A 142 20.16 -48.54 13.10
C ILE A 142 19.91 -47.19 12.45
N HIS A 143 20.99 -46.51 12.05
CA HIS A 143 20.90 -45.20 11.41
C HIS A 143 20.14 -45.27 10.08
N ASP A 144 20.40 -46.30 9.27
CA ASP A 144 19.68 -46.54 8.02
C ASP A 144 18.20 -46.87 8.25
N LEU A 145 17.88 -47.63 9.30
CA LEU A 145 16.49 -47.95 9.69
C LEU A 145 15.73 -46.69 10.15
N ALA A 146 16.36 -45.88 11.01
CA ALA A 146 15.79 -44.63 11.50
C ALA A 146 15.52 -43.65 10.35
N ARG A 147 16.46 -43.54 9.40
CA ARG A 147 16.30 -42.72 8.19
C ARG A 147 15.14 -43.21 7.31
N LYS A 148 14.98 -44.52 7.12
CA LYS A 148 13.83 -45.09 6.40
C LYS A 148 12.50 -44.78 7.09
N LYS A 149 12.43 -44.91 8.41
CA LYS A 149 11.22 -44.58 9.20
C LYS A 149 10.87 -43.11 9.16
N GLN A 150 11.87 -42.22 9.19
CA GLN A 150 11.66 -40.78 9.05
C GLN A 150 11.10 -40.43 7.67
N ALA A 151 11.65 -41.02 6.60
CA ALA A 151 11.14 -40.85 5.24
C ALA A 151 9.70 -41.39 5.07
N GLU A 152 9.36 -42.52 5.72
CA GLU A 152 7.99 -43.04 5.74
C GLU A 152 7.01 -42.06 6.42
N LEU A 153 7.40 -41.45 7.54
CA LEU A 153 6.58 -40.46 8.26
C LEU A 153 6.40 -39.17 7.47
N GLU A 154 7.45 -38.70 6.79
CA GLU A 154 7.39 -37.50 5.95
C GLU A 154 6.46 -37.71 4.76
N HIS A 155 6.56 -38.87 4.09
CA HIS A 155 5.62 -39.24 3.02
C HIS A 155 4.16 -39.34 3.50
N GLN A 156 3.93 -39.81 4.74
CA GLN A 156 2.59 -39.81 5.33
C GLN A 156 2.10 -38.39 5.63
N LYS A 157 2.97 -37.51 6.14
CA LYS A 157 2.66 -36.10 6.40
C LYS A 157 2.31 -35.35 5.11
N ASP A 158 3.03 -35.59 4.03
CA ASP A 158 2.77 -34.96 2.73
C ASP A 158 1.42 -35.39 2.17
N LYS A 159 1.09 -36.69 2.23
CA LYS A 159 -0.22 -37.21 1.85
C LYS A 159 -1.36 -36.62 2.69
N LEU A 160 -1.16 -36.50 4.00
CA LEU A 160 -2.15 -35.87 4.88
C LEU A 160 -2.34 -34.38 4.55
N THR A 161 -1.25 -33.68 4.24
CA THR A 161 -1.28 -32.27 3.84
C THR A 161 -2.05 -32.09 2.52
N GLU A 162 -1.83 -32.98 1.55
CA GLU A 162 -2.58 -32.98 0.28
C GLU A 162 -4.08 -33.18 0.51
N ILE A 163 -4.46 -34.11 1.41
CA ILE A 163 -5.87 -34.34 1.76
C ILE A 163 -6.48 -33.11 2.46
N ILE A 164 -5.76 -32.51 3.41
CA ILE A 164 -6.21 -31.29 4.11
C ILE A 164 -6.43 -30.15 3.12
N ASN A 165 -5.53 -29.97 2.15
CA ASN A 165 -5.66 -28.94 1.12
C ASN A 165 -6.93 -29.15 0.28
N LYS A 166 -7.20 -30.39 -0.17
CA LYS A 166 -8.44 -30.71 -0.92
C LYS A 166 -9.70 -30.44 -0.10
N VAL A 167 -9.72 -30.84 1.17
CA VAL A 167 -10.85 -30.57 2.08
C VAL A 167 -11.02 -29.06 2.28
N HIS A 168 -9.93 -28.31 2.42
CA HIS A 168 -9.97 -26.87 2.55
C HIS A 168 -10.58 -26.21 1.31
N GLU A 169 -10.16 -26.62 0.11
CA GLU A 169 -10.73 -26.12 -1.16
C GLU A 169 -12.23 -26.39 -1.27
N GLU A 170 -12.69 -27.59 -0.95
CA GLU A 170 -14.11 -27.93 -0.94
C GLU A 170 -14.90 -27.08 0.07
N LEU A 171 -14.35 -26.88 1.27
CA LEU A 171 -14.97 -26.07 2.31
C LEU A 171 -15.09 -24.61 1.84
N GLN A 172 -14.06 -24.06 1.22
CA GLN A 172 -14.09 -22.71 0.66
C GLN A 172 -15.16 -22.55 -0.42
N GLN A 173 -15.37 -23.55 -1.27
CA GLN A 173 -16.44 -23.53 -2.28
C GLN A 173 -17.83 -23.53 -1.63
N LYS A 174 -18.04 -24.34 -0.59
CA LYS A 174 -19.32 -24.40 0.15
C LYS A 174 -19.60 -23.09 0.89
N ILE A 175 -18.59 -22.47 1.50
CA ILE A 175 -18.71 -21.15 2.15
C ILE A 175 -19.11 -20.09 1.12
N LYS A 176 -18.50 -20.10 -0.08
CA LYS A 176 -18.87 -19.17 -1.17
C LYS A 176 -20.31 -19.37 -1.63
N LEU A 177 -20.76 -20.62 -1.80
CA LEU A 177 -22.14 -20.91 -2.17
C LEU A 177 -23.12 -20.45 -1.09
N LEU A 178 -22.82 -20.73 0.17
CA LEU A 178 -23.63 -20.24 1.29
C LEU A 178 -23.74 -18.72 1.27
N TYR A 179 -22.62 -18.02 1.08
CA TYR A 179 -22.58 -16.57 0.97
C TYR A 179 -23.47 -16.02 -0.17
N VAL A 180 -23.47 -16.68 -1.35
CA VAL A 180 -24.36 -16.33 -2.47
C VAL A 180 -25.83 -16.50 -2.09
N ILE A 181 -26.17 -17.59 -1.41
CA ILE A 181 -27.56 -17.86 -0.97
C ILE A 181 -27.99 -16.84 0.09
N GLU A 182 -27.16 -16.57 1.10
CA GLU A 182 -27.44 -15.56 2.13
C GLU A 182 -27.66 -14.17 1.52
N THR A 183 -26.84 -13.82 0.51
CA THR A 183 -26.93 -12.58 -0.26
C THR A 183 -28.23 -12.50 -1.07
N TYR A 184 -28.58 -13.57 -1.79
CA TYR A 184 -29.80 -13.63 -2.58
C TYR A 184 -31.06 -13.54 -1.71
N LEU A 185 -31.04 -14.16 -0.52
CA LEU A 185 -32.15 -14.10 0.43
C LEU A 185 -32.21 -12.78 1.21
N GLY A 186 -31.14 -11.99 1.20
CA GLY A 186 -31.05 -10.73 1.96
C GLY A 186 -30.99 -10.93 3.47
N LEU A 187 -30.40 -12.03 3.96
CA LEU A 187 -30.37 -12.36 5.41
C LEU A 187 -29.55 -11.36 6.25
N LYS A 188 -28.61 -10.65 5.62
CA LYS A 188 -27.71 -9.66 6.25
C LYS A 188 -27.89 -8.31 5.57
N GLU A 189 -29.12 -7.83 5.52
CA GLU A 189 -29.48 -6.54 4.97
C GLU A 189 -30.34 -5.75 5.94
N GLU A 190 -30.09 -4.45 6.01
CA GLU A 190 -30.90 -3.52 6.77
C GLU A 190 -31.44 -2.43 5.85
N VAL A 191 -32.76 -2.29 5.79
CA VAL A 191 -33.43 -1.35 4.89
C VAL A 191 -33.88 -0.12 5.69
N TYR A 192 -33.36 1.04 5.32
CA TYR A 192 -33.75 2.33 5.88
C TYR A 192 -34.47 3.16 4.81
N GLN A 193 -35.70 3.59 5.09
CA GLN A 193 -36.42 4.52 4.23
C GLN A 193 -36.10 5.96 4.66
N LEU A 194 -35.26 6.64 3.87
CA LEU A 194 -34.80 8.00 4.16
C LEU A 194 -35.85 9.06 3.79
N LYS A 195 -36.66 8.78 2.78
CA LYS A 195 -37.71 9.68 2.32
C LYS A 195 -38.89 8.91 1.76
N GLU A 196 -40.09 9.33 2.15
CA GLU A 196 -41.34 8.83 1.59
C GLU A 196 -41.96 9.85 0.62
N GLY A 197 -42.63 9.36 -0.42
CA GLY A 197 -43.35 10.16 -1.39
C GLY A 197 -43.98 9.32 -2.50
N LYS A 198 -44.35 9.96 -3.60
CA LYS A 198 -45.02 9.27 -4.71
C LYS A 198 -44.07 8.27 -5.39
N LYS A 199 -44.50 7.02 -5.52
CA LYS A 199 -43.80 5.98 -6.30
C LYS A 199 -43.72 6.36 -7.78
N ALA A 200 -42.67 5.92 -8.46
CA ALA A 200 -42.58 6.05 -9.92
C ALA A 200 -43.64 5.16 -10.60
N SER A 201 -43.89 5.43 -11.88
CA SER A 201 -44.75 4.58 -12.70
C SER A 201 -44.21 3.15 -12.76
N GLU A 202 -45.08 2.13 -12.78
CA GLU A 202 -44.68 0.73 -12.97
C GLU A 202 -43.89 0.53 -14.27
N ASN A 203 -44.21 1.31 -15.32
CA ASN A 203 -43.53 1.25 -16.62
C ASN A 203 -42.18 1.98 -16.67
N GLU A 204 -41.76 2.68 -15.62
CA GLU A 204 -40.43 3.30 -15.60
C GLU A 204 -39.33 2.21 -15.49
N PRO A 205 -38.29 2.22 -16.35
CA PRO A 205 -37.20 1.26 -16.29
C PRO A 205 -36.31 1.49 -15.06
N LEU A 206 -35.72 0.42 -14.53
CA LEU A 206 -34.74 0.48 -13.45
C LEU A 206 -33.37 0.87 -14.02
N THR A 207 -32.82 1.98 -13.55
CA THR A 207 -31.48 2.44 -13.95
C THR A 207 -30.41 2.00 -12.94
N ILE A 208 -29.38 1.29 -13.38
CA ILE A 208 -28.27 0.82 -12.54
C ILE A 208 -27.01 1.61 -12.90
N HIS A 209 -26.42 2.28 -11.91
CA HIS A 209 -25.18 3.02 -12.06
C HIS A 209 -23.96 2.10 -11.90
N GLN A 210 -22.97 2.22 -12.79
CA GLN A 210 -21.77 1.38 -12.77
C GLN A 210 -20.82 1.75 -11.63
N LEU A 211 -20.59 3.02 -11.37
CA LEU A 211 -19.65 3.48 -10.35
C LEU A 211 -20.17 3.26 -8.94
N LYS A 212 -19.31 2.71 -8.08
CA LYS A 212 -19.48 2.80 -6.64
C LYS A 212 -18.99 4.17 -6.17
N LEU A 213 -19.82 4.83 -5.37
CA LEU A 213 -19.52 6.15 -4.80
C LEU A 213 -19.13 6.04 -3.34
N TYR A 214 -18.54 7.11 -2.81
CA TYR A 214 -18.05 7.15 -1.45
C TYR A 214 -18.74 8.29 -0.72
N MET A 215 -19.38 7.99 0.41
CA MET A 215 -20.23 8.93 1.12
C MET A 215 -19.42 10.13 1.64
N ASP A 216 -18.24 9.87 2.18
CA ASP A 216 -17.32 10.89 2.69
C ASP A 216 -16.81 11.83 1.58
N GLU A 217 -16.42 11.27 0.43
CA GLU A 217 -15.97 11.98 -0.77
C GLU A 217 -17.06 12.92 -1.32
N GLU A 218 -18.32 12.53 -1.21
CA GLU A 218 -19.46 13.23 -1.80
C GLU A 218 -20.05 14.31 -0.89
N VAL A 219 -20.08 14.07 0.43
CA VAL A 219 -20.45 15.08 1.42
C VAL A 219 -19.35 16.15 1.52
N GLY A 220 -18.08 15.73 1.46
CA GLY A 220 -16.93 16.63 1.38
C GLY A 220 -16.57 17.33 2.70
N ILE A 221 -16.82 16.68 3.85
CA ILE A 221 -16.34 17.15 5.16
C ILE A 221 -14.91 16.68 5.33
N TRP A 222 -13.93 17.60 5.35
CA TRP A 222 -12.51 17.25 5.50
C TRP A 222 -12.00 17.45 6.93
N GLU A 223 -12.74 18.17 7.77
CA GLU A 223 -12.43 18.34 9.19
C GLU A 223 -12.39 16.98 9.92
N ASP A 224 -11.52 16.86 10.92
CA ASP A 224 -11.32 15.63 11.72
C ASP A 224 -11.07 14.35 10.89
N GLY A 225 -10.46 14.50 9.71
CA GLY A 225 -10.16 13.41 8.79
C GLY A 225 -11.37 12.89 8.00
N GLY A 226 -12.49 13.61 8.06
CA GLY A 226 -13.74 13.35 7.36
C GLY A 226 -14.65 12.30 8.01
N MET A 227 -15.76 12.04 7.33
CA MET A 227 -16.87 11.21 7.80
C MET A 227 -16.53 9.71 7.87
N ASP A 228 -17.16 8.99 8.80
CA ASP A 228 -17.00 7.56 9.05
C ASP A 228 -18.35 6.89 9.38
N PHE A 229 -18.31 5.62 9.75
CA PHE A 229 -19.51 4.82 10.05
C PHE A 229 -20.32 5.32 11.25
N GLU A 230 -19.74 6.12 12.15
CA GLU A 230 -20.48 6.70 13.28
C GLU A 230 -21.28 7.95 12.85
N SER A 231 -20.92 8.56 11.73
CA SER A 231 -21.44 9.84 11.26
C SER A 231 -22.34 9.71 10.02
N ILE A 232 -22.90 8.51 9.78
CA ILE A 232 -23.75 8.22 8.62
C ILE A 232 -25.01 9.11 8.59
N ASP A 233 -25.55 9.51 9.74
CA ASP A 233 -26.74 10.38 9.81
C ASP A 233 -26.51 11.72 9.06
N ILE A 234 -25.28 12.24 9.06
CA ILE A 234 -24.90 13.44 8.31
C ILE A 234 -25.07 13.20 6.81
N PHE A 235 -24.68 12.01 6.33
CA PHE A 235 -24.91 11.61 4.95
C PHE A 235 -26.40 11.50 4.63
N ASP A 236 -27.22 10.91 5.51
CA ASP A 236 -28.66 10.77 5.30
C ASP A 236 -29.36 12.14 5.16
N GLU A 237 -29.04 13.09 6.04
CA GLU A 237 -29.56 14.46 5.95
C GLU A 237 -29.12 15.19 4.67
N TRP A 238 -27.89 14.94 4.22
CA TRP A 238 -27.34 15.54 3.02
C TRP A 238 -27.93 14.93 1.74
N ILE A 239 -28.03 13.60 1.67
CA ILE A 239 -28.48 12.89 0.47
C ILE A 239 -29.96 13.11 0.22
N THR A 240 -30.80 13.23 1.25
CA THR A 240 -32.23 13.54 1.09
C THR A 240 -32.49 14.87 0.37
N LYS A 241 -31.54 15.82 0.45
CA LYS A 241 -31.57 17.09 -0.28
C LYS A 241 -30.91 17.02 -1.67
N ASN A 242 -29.97 16.09 -1.88
CA ASN A 242 -29.11 16.05 -3.07
C ASN A 242 -29.32 14.82 -3.98
N TYR A 243 -30.14 13.85 -3.61
CA TYR A 243 -30.26 12.54 -4.28
C TYR A 243 -30.51 12.63 -5.78
N LYS A 244 -31.27 13.63 -6.26
CA LYS A 244 -31.55 13.84 -7.69
C LYS A 244 -30.31 14.11 -8.54
N LYS A 245 -29.21 14.56 -7.94
CA LYS A 245 -27.92 14.77 -8.64
C LYS A 245 -27.22 13.45 -8.97
N PHE A 246 -27.44 12.42 -8.16
CA PHE A 246 -26.79 11.12 -8.28
C PHE A 246 -27.70 10.10 -8.95
N LEU A 247 -28.94 10.03 -8.46
CA LEU A 247 -30.02 9.17 -8.92
C LEU A 247 -31.00 10.01 -9.71
N TYR A 248 -30.63 10.44 -10.93
CA TYR A 248 -31.43 11.38 -11.72
C TYR A 248 -32.68 10.73 -12.35
N ASN A 249 -32.60 9.46 -12.76
CA ASN A 249 -33.76 8.67 -13.19
C ASN A 249 -34.71 8.38 -12.02
N LYS A 250 -36.01 8.28 -12.30
CA LYS A 250 -37.04 8.12 -11.26
C LYS A 250 -36.97 6.75 -10.58
N LYS A 251 -36.55 5.69 -11.28
CA LYS A 251 -36.18 4.41 -10.67
C LYS A 251 -34.70 4.16 -10.90
N SER A 252 -33.90 4.21 -9.84
CA SER A 252 -32.46 4.06 -9.96
C SER A 252 -31.80 3.49 -8.71
N ILE A 253 -30.66 2.83 -8.91
CA ILE A 253 -29.82 2.26 -7.86
C ILE A 253 -28.35 2.62 -8.09
N CYS A 254 -27.66 2.96 -7.02
CA CYS A 254 -26.21 3.19 -7.01
C CYS A 254 -25.62 2.55 -5.76
N ALA A 255 -24.43 1.94 -5.90
CA ALA A 255 -23.67 1.41 -4.80
C ALA A 255 -22.83 2.51 -4.15
N TRP A 256 -22.80 2.52 -2.83
CA TRP A 256 -22.06 3.46 -1.99
C TRP A 256 -21.22 2.69 -0.98
N GLN A 257 -20.13 3.30 -0.56
CA GLN A 257 -19.32 2.88 0.59
C GLN A 257 -19.03 4.12 1.43
N ILE A 258 -18.81 3.98 2.73
CA ILE A 258 -18.64 5.17 3.58
C ILE A 258 -17.35 5.91 3.22
N ARG A 259 -16.22 5.18 3.19
CA ARG A 259 -14.90 5.74 2.87
C ARG A 259 -14.11 4.87 1.91
N ARG A 260 -13.36 5.48 1.00
CA ARG A 260 -12.39 4.77 0.15
C ARG A 260 -11.13 4.37 0.92
N ASN A 261 -10.61 5.32 1.70
CA ASN A 261 -9.33 5.20 2.40
C ASN A 261 -9.54 5.00 3.90
N ASP A 262 -8.62 4.25 4.51
CA ASP A 262 -8.65 3.98 5.95
C ASP A 262 -8.42 5.28 6.74
N LYS A 263 -9.15 5.43 7.85
CA LYS A 263 -8.98 6.50 8.85
C LYS A 263 -8.20 5.95 10.04
N LYS A 264 -7.32 6.76 10.62
CA LYS A 264 -6.59 6.41 11.84
C LYS A 264 -7.47 6.78 13.04
N TYR A 265 -7.90 5.77 13.81
CA TYR A 265 -8.69 5.92 15.03
C TYR A 265 -7.85 5.76 16.30
N SER A 266 -6.86 4.87 16.25
CA SER A 266 -5.98 4.50 17.36
C SER A 266 -4.54 4.30 16.89
N ASP A 267 -3.59 4.21 17.81
CA ASP A 267 -2.24 3.72 17.53
C ASP A 267 -2.20 2.18 17.40
N ASP A 268 -3.23 1.48 17.89
CA ASP A 268 -3.37 0.02 17.72
C ASP A 268 -3.90 -0.33 16.32
N ALA A 269 -3.08 -1.06 15.55
CA ALA A 269 -3.41 -1.53 14.22
C ALA A 269 -4.65 -2.43 14.16
N ARG A 270 -4.90 -3.24 15.20
CA ARG A 270 -6.07 -4.15 15.23
C ARG A 270 -7.37 -3.38 15.37
N ILE A 271 -7.40 -2.39 16.26
CA ILE A 271 -8.56 -1.52 16.46
C ILE A 271 -8.85 -0.76 15.16
N ASN A 272 -7.82 -0.19 14.54
CA ASN A 272 -7.99 0.48 13.24
C ASN A 272 -8.54 -0.47 12.17
N PHE A 273 -8.04 -1.70 12.09
CA PHE A 273 -8.52 -2.66 11.11
C PHE A 273 -10.02 -2.99 11.30
N MET A 274 -10.44 -3.21 12.55
CA MET A 274 -11.84 -3.49 12.86
C MET A 274 -12.75 -2.31 12.48
N LEU A 275 -12.43 -1.10 12.94
CA LEU A 275 -13.24 0.10 12.65
C LEU A 275 -13.25 0.47 11.17
N ASN A 276 -12.14 0.27 10.44
CA ASN A 276 -12.10 0.48 9.00
C ASN A 276 -12.84 -0.59 8.20
N THR A 277 -13.11 -1.76 8.77
CA THR A 277 -13.94 -2.77 8.11
C THR A 277 -15.38 -2.30 8.01
N GLU A 278 -15.91 -1.64 9.04
CA GLU A 278 -17.25 -1.02 9.02
C GLU A 278 -17.35 0.09 7.96
N ASN A 279 -16.30 0.90 7.81
CA ASN A 279 -16.24 1.93 6.75
C ASN A 279 -16.26 1.37 5.31
N LYS A 280 -15.94 0.08 5.15
CA LYS A 280 -15.87 -0.62 3.87
C LYS A 280 -17.14 -1.39 3.52
N CYS A 281 -18.18 -1.32 4.35
CA CYS A 281 -19.49 -1.89 4.04
C CYS A 281 -20.13 -1.22 2.81
N THR A 282 -20.87 -2.00 2.03
CA THR A 282 -21.60 -1.49 0.86
C THR A 282 -23.02 -1.10 1.25
N TYR A 283 -23.44 0.04 0.74
CA TYR A 283 -24.80 0.57 0.86
C TYR A 283 -25.41 0.73 -0.52
N PHE A 284 -26.62 0.23 -0.73
CA PHE A 284 -27.40 0.54 -1.93
C PHE A 284 -28.28 1.74 -1.66
N LEU A 285 -28.05 2.82 -2.42
CA LEU A 285 -28.97 3.95 -2.44
C LEU A 285 -29.94 3.74 -3.59
N ILE A 286 -31.23 3.67 -3.26
CA ILE A 286 -32.30 3.33 -4.21
C ILE A 286 -33.33 4.44 -4.24
N ARG A 287 -33.67 4.90 -5.44
CA ARG A 287 -34.75 5.85 -5.69
C ARG A 287 -35.91 5.15 -6.38
N ASN A 288 -37.13 5.35 -5.87
CA ASN A 288 -38.38 5.01 -6.57
C ASN A 288 -39.36 6.19 -6.52
N GLY A 289 -39.32 7.01 -7.57
CA GLY A 289 -40.07 8.24 -7.71
C GLY A 289 -39.50 9.31 -6.77
N GLU A 290 -40.24 9.58 -5.70
CA GLU A 290 -39.85 10.46 -4.59
C GLU A 290 -39.34 9.68 -3.38
N ASN A 291 -39.55 8.36 -3.34
CA ASN A 291 -39.04 7.51 -2.27
C ASN A 291 -37.54 7.32 -2.41
N LEU A 292 -36.83 7.37 -1.29
CA LEU A 292 -35.41 7.14 -1.19
C LEU A 292 -35.15 6.11 -0.09
N TYR A 293 -34.42 5.06 -0.43
CA TYR A 293 -34.04 3.98 0.47
C TYR A 293 -32.52 3.85 0.51
N ARG A 294 -32.00 3.51 1.68
CA ARG A 294 -30.62 3.09 1.89
C ARG A 294 -30.65 1.68 2.44
N ILE A 295 -30.02 0.75 1.73
CA ILE A 295 -29.93 -0.65 2.16
C ILE A 295 -28.48 -0.93 2.51
N TRP A 296 -28.20 -1.21 3.78
CA TRP A 296 -26.91 -1.76 4.17
C TRP A 296 -26.83 -3.22 3.74
N SER A 297 -25.67 -3.64 3.24
CA SER A 297 -25.41 -5.02 2.85
C SER A 297 -24.00 -5.42 3.25
N ASN A 298 -23.84 -6.67 3.69
CA ASN A 298 -22.53 -7.25 4.00
C ASN A 298 -21.67 -7.53 2.76
N ILE A 299 -22.19 -7.24 1.56
CA ILE A 299 -21.48 -7.47 0.30
C ILE A 299 -20.38 -6.44 0.12
N GLN A 300 -19.25 -6.89 -0.43
CA GLN A 300 -18.17 -5.99 -0.83
C GLN A 300 -18.14 -5.84 -2.34
N ILE A 301 -18.74 -4.76 -2.81
CA ILE A 301 -18.60 -4.34 -4.21
C ILE A 301 -17.28 -3.59 -4.34
N THR A 302 -16.54 -3.87 -5.42
CA THR A 302 -15.30 -3.14 -5.74
C THR A 302 -15.62 -1.71 -6.20
N ASP A 303 -14.79 -1.06 -7.00
CA ASP A 303 -15.07 0.29 -7.50
C ASP A 303 -16.27 0.37 -8.47
N ARG A 304 -16.74 -0.77 -8.98
CA ARG A 304 -17.80 -0.84 -9.98
C ARG A 304 -18.79 -1.97 -9.69
N PHE A 305 -20.05 -1.74 -10.03
CA PHE A 305 -21.13 -2.71 -9.93
C PHE A 305 -21.04 -3.79 -11.03
N PHE A 306 -20.64 -3.39 -12.25
CA PHE A 306 -20.44 -4.28 -13.39
C PHE A 306 -19.20 -3.88 -14.21
N PRO A 307 -18.56 -4.81 -14.94
CA PRO A 307 -17.30 -4.57 -15.65
C PRO A 307 -17.44 -3.54 -16.77
N LYS A 308 -16.30 -2.92 -17.15
CA LYS A 308 -16.24 -2.07 -18.35
C LYS A 308 -16.44 -2.89 -19.62
N THR A 309 -16.88 -2.26 -20.71
CA THR A 309 -17.10 -2.96 -22.00
C THR A 309 -15.85 -3.74 -22.44
N HIS A 310 -14.70 -3.08 -22.50
CA HIS A 310 -13.42 -3.72 -22.84
C HIS A 310 -12.94 -4.74 -21.79
N GLU A 311 -13.28 -4.55 -20.51
CA GLU A 311 -12.94 -5.49 -19.43
C GLU A 311 -13.73 -6.79 -19.60
N TYR A 312 -15.02 -6.67 -19.94
CA TYR A 312 -15.90 -7.79 -20.23
C TYR A 312 -15.50 -8.54 -21.50
N GLU A 313 -15.20 -7.83 -22.60
CA GLU A 313 -14.72 -8.46 -23.84
C GLU A 313 -13.41 -9.23 -23.62
N LYS A 314 -12.49 -8.69 -22.82
CA LYS A 314 -11.25 -9.36 -22.43
C LYS A 314 -11.50 -10.60 -21.58
N MET A 315 -12.48 -10.55 -20.66
CA MET A 315 -12.90 -11.70 -19.86
C MET A 315 -13.52 -12.81 -20.72
N MET A 316 -14.20 -12.47 -21.83
CA MET A 316 -14.87 -13.43 -22.71
C MET A 316 -13.96 -14.06 -23.77
N LYS A 317 -12.84 -13.42 -24.12
CA LYS A 317 -11.95 -13.87 -25.20
C LYS A 317 -10.82 -14.82 -24.75
N ASP A 318 -10.74 -15.19 -23.46
CA ASP A 318 -9.67 -16.03 -22.89
C ASP A 318 -8.21 -15.59 -23.23
N GLU A 319 -8.00 -14.38 -23.75
CA GLU A 319 -6.71 -13.91 -24.30
C GLU A 319 -5.79 -13.23 -23.26
N PHE A 320 -6.01 -13.46 -21.96
CA PHE A 320 -5.20 -12.84 -20.90
C PHE A 320 -4.09 -13.77 -20.41
N ASN A 321 -3.18 -14.15 -21.31
CA ASN A 321 -2.01 -14.99 -21.05
C ASN A 321 -0.96 -14.39 -20.08
N TRP A 322 -1.26 -13.27 -19.42
CA TRP A 322 -0.33 -12.49 -18.58
C TRP A 322 -0.87 -12.09 -17.20
N SER A 323 -2.09 -12.50 -16.81
CA SER A 323 -2.56 -12.35 -15.43
C SER A 323 -2.93 -13.71 -14.84
N PRO A 324 -2.63 -14.00 -13.55
CA PRO A 324 -3.06 -15.24 -12.91
C PRO A 324 -4.58 -15.40 -13.06
N GLU A 325 -5.05 -16.50 -13.64
CA GLU A 325 -6.47 -16.82 -13.90
C GLU A 325 -7.35 -16.59 -12.66
N GLU A 326 -6.78 -16.82 -11.47
CA GLU A 326 -7.41 -16.58 -10.17
C GLU A 326 -7.85 -15.13 -9.95
N LYS A 327 -7.07 -14.13 -10.40
CA LYS A 327 -7.42 -12.70 -10.23
C LYS A 327 -8.61 -12.31 -11.09
N ILE A 328 -8.72 -12.86 -12.31
CA ILE A 328 -9.86 -12.62 -13.20
C ILE A 328 -11.11 -13.28 -12.61
N LYS A 329 -10.99 -14.54 -12.19
CA LYS A 329 -12.09 -15.28 -11.54
C LYS A 329 -12.59 -14.58 -10.30
N SER A 330 -11.69 -14.06 -9.46
CA SER A 330 -12.05 -13.29 -8.26
C SER A 330 -12.76 -11.97 -8.59
N LYS A 331 -12.30 -11.21 -9.58
CA LYS A 331 -12.99 -9.98 -10.01
C LYS A 331 -14.38 -10.26 -10.58
N HIS A 332 -14.50 -11.27 -11.43
CA HIS A 332 -15.77 -11.70 -11.97
C HIS A 332 -16.74 -12.12 -10.85
N GLN A 333 -16.25 -12.91 -9.88
CA GLN A 333 -17.02 -13.30 -8.69
C GLN A 333 -17.56 -12.09 -7.91
N ASN A 334 -16.76 -11.04 -7.73
CA ASN A 334 -17.21 -9.83 -7.03
C ASN A 334 -18.36 -9.11 -7.75
N TYR A 335 -18.31 -8.99 -9.08
CA TYR A 335 -19.42 -8.42 -9.86
C TYR A 335 -20.68 -9.30 -9.75
N MET A 336 -20.51 -10.63 -9.78
CA MET A 336 -21.62 -11.56 -9.61
C MET A 336 -22.32 -11.42 -8.26
N TYR A 337 -21.59 -11.18 -7.17
CA TYR A 337 -22.22 -10.94 -5.86
C TYR A 337 -23.13 -9.71 -5.85
N GLY A 338 -22.71 -8.61 -6.49
CA GLY A 338 -23.56 -7.42 -6.64
C GLY A 338 -24.83 -7.69 -7.45
N LEU A 339 -24.72 -8.44 -8.56
CA LEU A 339 -25.86 -8.83 -9.38
C LEU A 339 -26.83 -9.76 -8.64
N VAL A 340 -26.32 -10.74 -7.89
CA VAL A 340 -27.16 -11.64 -7.08
C VAL A 340 -27.93 -10.87 -6.01
N ALA A 341 -27.29 -9.89 -5.37
CA ALA A 341 -27.94 -9.02 -4.40
C ALA A 341 -29.15 -8.30 -5.01
N LEU A 342 -28.92 -7.69 -6.19
CA LEU A 342 -29.94 -6.93 -6.90
C LEU A 342 -31.05 -7.83 -7.46
N GLN A 343 -30.71 -8.99 -8.00
CA GLN A 343 -31.69 -9.99 -8.45
C GLN A 343 -32.60 -10.39 -7.29
N GLY A 344 -32.01 -10.76 -6.16
CA GLY A 344 -32.79 -11.11 -4.98
C GLY A 344 -33.65 -9.94 -4.50
N LEU A 345 -33.14 -8.70 -4.56
CA LEU A 345 -33.89 -7.50 -4.16
C LEU A 345 -35.12 -7.26 -5.04
N ILE A 346 -34.99 -7.48 -6.36
CA ILE A 346 -36.10 -7.40 -7.33
C ILE A 346 -37.16 -8.47 -7.04
N GLU A 347 -36.75 -9.69 -6.69
CA GLU A 347 -37.68 -10.82 -6.54
C GLU A 347 -38.35 -10.89 -5.16
N ARG A 348 -37.67 -10.42 -4.11
CA ARG A 348 -38.14 -10.50 -2.71
C ARG A 348 -38.79 -9.23 -2.18
N THR A 349 -38.63 -8.09 -2.87
CA THR A 349 -39.16 -6.80 -2.40
C THR A 349 -39.97 -6.05 -3.47
N ASP A 350 -40.92 -5.23 -3.01
CA ASP A 350 -41.71 -4.34 -3.88
C ASP A 350 -41.11 -2.92 -4.01
N ILE A 351 -39.82 -2.76 -3.67
CA ILE A 351 -39.13 -1.45 -3.66
C ILE A 351 -39.14 -0.82 -5.05
N PHE A 352 -39.06 -1.64 -6.11
CA PHE A 352 -39.04 -1.18 -7.51
C PHE A 352 -40.41 -1.24 -8.22
N GLY A 353 -41.45 -1.71 -7.52
CA GLY A 353 -42.75 -2.08 -8.11
C GLY A 353 -42.83 -3.56 -8.46
N SER A 354 -44.03 -4.05 -8.78
CA SER A 354 -44.27 -5.48 -9.04
C SER A 354 -43.93 -5.90 -10.47
N LYS A 355 -43.89 -4.96 -11.42
CA LYS A 355 -43.70 -5.25 -12.86
C LYS A 355 -42.42 -6.03 -13.16
N LEU A 356 -41.28 -5.65 -12.58
CA LEU A 356 -39.99 -6.31 -12.83
C LEU A 356 -39.98 -7.77 -12.37
N ARG A 357 -40.70 -8.05 -11.27
CA ARG A 357 -40.88 -9.40 -10.73
C ARG A 357 -41.85 -10.21 -11.59
N GLU A 358 -42.94 -9.60 -12.03
CA GLU A 358 -43.94 -10.22 -12.90
C GLU A 358 -43.37 -10.55 -14.29
N SER A 359 -42.52 -9.70 -14.85
CA SER A 359 -41.85 -9.93 -16.14
C SER A 359 -40.69 -10.92 -16.06
N LYS A 360 -40.33 -11.39 -14.86
CA LYS A 360 -39.28 -12.38 -14.61
C LYS A 360 -37.91 -11.96 -15.16
N VAL A 361 -37.56 -10.69 -14.95
CA VAL A 361 -36.24 -10.15 -15.26
C VAL A 361 -35.15 -10.96 -14.56
N ASN A 362 -34.10 -11.32 -15.28
CA ASN A 362 -32.95 -12.06 -14.77
C ASN A 362 -31.63 -11.35 -15.11
N LEU A 363 -31.00 -10.77 -14.10
CA LEU A 363 -29.72 -10.08 -14.22
C LEU A 363 -28.50 -11.01 -14.33
N LEU A 364 -28.68 -12.30 -14.08
CA LEU A 364 -27.59 -13.30 -14.07
C LEU A 364 -27.39 -13.96 -15.43
N THR A 365 -28.27 -13.68 -16.40
CA THR A 365 -28.21 -14.23 -17.76
C THR A 365 -28.09 -13.11 -18.79
N PRO A 366 -27.26 -13.26 -19.86
CA PRO A 366 -27.04 -12.21 -20.86
C PRO A 366 -28.31 -11.65 -21.50
N ASP A 367 -29.30 -12.49 -21.79
CA ASP A 367 -30.56 -12.11 -22.45
C ASP A 367 -31.74 -12.04 -21.46
N GLY A 368 -31.46 -11.88 -20.16
CA GLY A 368 -32.48 -11.99 -19.12
C GLY A 368 -33.31 -10.73 -18.88
N PHE A 369 -33.02 -9.63 -19.57
CA PHE A 369 -33.80 -8.39 -19.48
C PHE A 369 -33.74 -7.60 -20.78
N SER A 370 -34.75 -6.76 -21.01
CA SER A 370 -34.78 -5.80 -22.12
C SER A 370 -34.35 -4.39 -21.69
N GLU A 371 -33.95 -3.56 -22.65
CA GLU A 371 -33.66 -2.14 -22.38
C GLU A 371 -34.90 -1.38 -21.86
N GLU A 372 -36.12 -1.82 -22.19
CA GLU A 372 -37.35 -1.22 -21.65
C GLU A 372 -37.55 -1.49 -20.14
N GLU A 373 -36.85 -2.47 -19.59
CA GLU A 373 -36.94 -2.86 -18.18
C GLU A 373 -35.77 -2.34 -17.36
N ILE A 374 -34.54 -2.44 -17.90
CA ILE A 374 -33.31 -2.09 -17.21
C ILE A 374 -32.37 -1.26 -18.10
N HIS A 375 -31.91 -0.14 -17.55
CA HIS A 375 -30.88 0.70 -18.16
C HIS A 375 -29.57 0.61 -17.38
N LEU A 376 -28.47 0.31 -18.07
CA LEU A 376 -27.13 0.29 -17.47
C LEU A 376 -26.39 1.59 -17.81
N ILE A 377 -26.02 2.36 -16.79
CA ILE A 377 -25.25 3.61 -16.97
C ILE A 377 -23.76 3.31 -16.80
N ARG A 378 -22.98 3.46 -17.87
CA ARG A 378 -21.53 3.23 -17.92
C ARG A 378 -20.71 4.45 -17.46
N ASP A 379 -21.00 4.96 -16.27
CA ASP A 379 -20.32 6.13 -15.71
C ASP A 379 -18.86 5.85 -15.28
N ALA A 380 -18.37 4.60 -15.30
CA ALA A 380 -16.95 4.34 -15.08
C ALA A 380 -16.09 4.40 -16.36
N GLU A 381 -16.72 4.50 -17.53
CA GLU A 381 -16.06 4.47 -18.85
C GLU A 381 -15.84 5.89 -19.37
N GLN A 382 -14.87 6.57 -18.73
CA GLN A 382 -14.53 7.98 -18.97
C GLN A 382 -14.16 8.31 -20.42
N GLU A 383 -13.74 7.33 -21.22
CA GLU A 383 -13.43 7.51 -22.64
C GLU A 383 -14.65 7.93 -23.48
N TYR A 384 -15.85 7.66 -23.00
CA TYR A 384 -17.11 8.08 -23.65
C TYR A 384 -17.63 9.42 -23.13
N TRP A 385 -16.94 10.07 -22.19
CA TRP A 385 -17.40 11.30 -21.58
C TRP A 385 -16.93 12.53 -22.38
N ILE A 386 -17.76 13.58 -22.40
CA ILE A 386 -17.38 14.85 -22.99
C ILE A 386 -16.39 15.55 -22.04
N GLY A 387 -15.14 15.67 -22.47
CA GLY A 387 -14.10 16.40 -21.73
C GLY A 387 -14.37 17.92 -21.71
N ASN A 388 -13.87 18.59 -20.67
CA ASN A 388 -14.02 20.04 -20.49
C ASN A 388 -12.72 20.83 -20.79
N GLY A 389 -11.69 20.16 -21.30
CA GLY A 389 -10.40 20.76 -21.65
C GLY A 389 -9.55 21.22 -20.47
N ARG A 390 -9.98 20.97 -19.21
CA ARG A 390 -9.22 21.31 -18.01
C ARG A 390 -8.28 20.16 -17.62
N LEU A 391 -7.17 20.51 -16.98
CA LEU A 391 -6.21 19.55 -16.43
C LEU A 391 -6.80 18.81 -15.23
N THR A 392 -6.36 17.57 -15.00
CA THR A 392 -6.58 16.89 -13.72
C THR A 392 -5.88 17.66 -12.59
N TRP A 393 -6.31 17.48 -11.35
CA TRP A 393 -5.65 18.13 -10.20
C TRP A 393 -4.20 17.70 -10.06
N SER A 394 -3.89 16.44 -10.35
CA SER A 394 -2.52 15.92 -10.35
C SER A 394 -1.64 16.64 -11.37
N ASP A 395 -2.13 16.81 -12.60
CA ASP A 395 -1.41 17.52 -13.65
C ASP A 395 -1.30 19.02 -13.36
N TYR A 396 -2.35 19.60 -12.78
CA TYR A 396 -2.34 20.99 -12.31
C TYR A 396 -1.25 21.20 -11.24
N LYS A 397 -1.16 20.33 -10.22
CA LYS A 397 -0.09 20.37 -9.20
C LYS A 397 1.29 20.22 -9.82
N LYS A 398 1.45 19.30 -10.78
CA LYS A 398 2.73 19.11 -11.48
C LYS A 398 3.16 20.38 -12.21
N LYS A 399 2.24 20.98 -12.98
CA LYS A 399 2.48 22.27 -13.64
C LYS A 399 2.75 23.39 -12.64
N ASN A 400 1.99 23.43 -11.54
CA ASN A 400 2.16 24.42 -10.49
C ASN A 400 3.56 24.35 -9.86
N LYS A 401 4.07 23.15 -9.60
CA LYS A 401 5.43 22.92 -9.07
C LYS A 401 6.52 23.54 -9.95
N GLU A 402 6.36 23.49 -11.28
CA GLU A 402 7.31 24.10 -12.24
C GLU A 402 7.33 25.63 -12.16
N THR A 403 6.28 26.24 -11.61
CA THR A 403 6.19 27.69 -11.44
C THR A 403 6.90 28.18 -10.17
N LEU A 404 7.18 27.31 -9.19
CA LEU A 404 7.73 27.68 -7.88
C LEU A 404 9.18 28.20 -8.00
N LYS A 405 9.41 29.46 -7.59
CA LYS A 405 10.69 30.17 -7.69
C LYS A 405 10.85 31.17 -6.56
N LEU A 406 12.07 31.65 -6.36
CA LEU A 406 12.39 32.64 -5.33
C LEU A 406 11.51 33.89 -5.43
N GLY A 407 10.90 34.29 -4.32
CA GLY A 407 10.09 35.49 -4.19
C GLY A 407 8.61 35.32 -4.57
N ILE A 408 8.18 34.13 -5.01
CA ILE A 408 6.78 33.81 -5.30
C ILE A 408 5.98 33.63 -4.01
N ARG A 409 4.69 33.99 -4.06
CA ARG A 409 3.74 33.77 -2.97
C ARG A 409 3.13 32.39 -3.07
N VAL A 410 3.08 31.69 -1.95
CA VAL A 410 2.61 30.32 -1.86
C VAL A 410 1.68 30.14 -0.67
N ILE A 411 0.79 29.16 -0.80
CA ILE A 411 0.03 28.60 0.31
C ILE A 411 0.49 27.16 0.56
N LEU A 412 0.29 26.69 1.79
CA LEU A 412 0.74 25.37 2.19
C LEU A 412 -0.31 24.31 1.88
N ASN A 413 0.15 23.12 1.56
CA ASN A 413 -0.69 21.95 1.31
C ASN A 413 -0.66 21.01 2.53
N GLN A 414 -1.83 20.61 3.03
CA GLN A 414 -1.99 19.70 4.18
C GLN A 414 -1.44 18.28 3.94
N ASN A 415 -1.11 17.92 2.70
CA ASN A 415 -0.59 16.60 2.33
C ASN A 415 0.75 16.21 2.96
N GLY A 416 1.46 17.12 3.62
CA GLY A 416 2.72 16.76 4.25
C GLY A 416 2.50 16.10 5.60
N ASN A 417 3.17 14.96 5.84
CA ASN A 417 3.24 14.29 7.14
C ASN A 417 3.58 15.23 8.31
N TRP A 418 4.10 16.44 8.04
CA TRP A 418 4.45 17.46 9.02
C TRP A 418 3.23 18.15 9.69
N TYR A 419 2.04 18.12 9.10
CA TYR A 419 0.88 18.85 9.65
C TYR A 419 0.28 18.16 10.89
N TYR A 420 0.28 16.83 10.92
CA TYR A 420 -0.22 16.02 12.05
C TYR A 420 0.87 15.63 13.06
N ASP A 421 2.14 15.88 12.71
CA ASP A 421 3.31 15.47 13.48
C ASP A 421 3.84 16.60 14.40
N GLY A 422 2.92 17.41 14.93
CA GLY A 422 3.23 18.58 15.77
C GLY A 422 3.93 18.27 17.09
N ARG A 423 4.37 17.03 17.33
CA ARG A 423 5.07 16.59 18.54
C ARG A 423 6.29 15.69 18.32
N ASP A 424 6.57 15.20 17.11
CA ASP A 424 7.77 14.38 16.91
C ASP A 424 9.01 15.25 16.70
N ARG A 425 10.03 14.96 17.51
CA ARG A 425 11.38 15.53 17.43
C ARG A 425 12.02 15.28 16.04
N GLN A 426 11.42 14.42 15.20
CA GLN A 426 11.84 14.16 13.83
C GLN A 426 11.63 15.32 12.85
N THR A 427 10.73 16.28 13.12
CA THR A 427 10.55 17.48 12.26
C THR A 427 11.64 18.55 12.41
N ASN A 428 12.62 18.32 13.29
CA ASN A 428 13.71 19.26 13.62
C ASN A 428 14.42 19.83 12.38
N TRP A 429 14.61 19.04 11.33
CA TRP A 429 15.29 19.52 10.12
C TRP A 429 14.51 20.61 9.37
N ARG A 430 13.18 20.72 9.52
CA ARG A 430 12.37 21.72 8.81
C ARG A 430 12.56 23.11 9.40
N THR A 431 12.66 23.20 10.72
CA THR A 431 12.77 24.46 11.47
C THR A 431 14.18 24.74 11.99
N TYR A 432 15.12 23.78 11.87
CA TYR A 432 16.48 23.91 12.38
C TYR A 432 17.17 25.22 11.96
N PRO A 433 17.82 25.95 12.88
CA PRO A 433 18.13 25.57 14.27
C PRO A 433 17.05 25.92 15.31
N PHE A 434 15.83 26.26 14.89
CA PHE A 434 14.76 26.71 15.78
C PHE A 434 13.82 25.56 16.18
N HIS A 435 13.31 25.65 17.40
CA HIS A 435 12.26 24.79 17.95
C HIS A 435 11.02 25.63 18.26
N PRO A 436 10.21 25.97 17.24
CA PRO A 436 8.99 26.73 17.44
C PRO A 436 7.92 25.88 18.13
N GLY A 437 7.06 26.52 18.93
CA GLY A 437 5.90 25.87 19.53
C GLY A 437 4.80 25.51 18.53
N TYR A 438 4.75 26.21 17.39
CA TYR A 438 3.73 26.02 16.36
C TYR A 438 4.35 26.00 14.97
N ASN A 439 3.77 25.19 14.08
CA ASN A 439 4.09 25.13 12.65
C ASN A 439 3.37 26.25 11.88
N PRO A 440 3.78 26.57 10.63
CA PRO A 440 3.07 27.55 9.81
C PRO A 440 1.64 27.08 9.51
N THR A 441 0.69 28.02 9.53
CA THR A 441 -0.74 27.78 9.29
C THR A 441 -1.06 27.73 7.79
N LEU A 442 -2.21 27.16 7.41
CA LEU A 442 -2.70 27.13 6.02
C LEU A 442 -3.44 28.41 5.63
N GLU A 443 -3.77 29.23 6.61
CA GLU A 443 -4.63 30.42 6.48
C GLU A 443 -3.86 31.64 5.99
N GLU A 444 -2.56 31.50 5.79
CA GLU A 444 -1.64 32.58 5.47
C GLU A 444 -0.96 32.38 4.12
N ILE A 445 -0.50 33.51 3.56
CA ILE A 445 0.31 33.56 2.35
C ILE A 445 1.77 33.68 2.77
N TYR A 446 2.60 32.76 2.29
CA TYR A 446 4.03 32.78 2.52
C TYR A 446 4.79 33.17 1.28
N GLN A 447 6.05 33.57 1.46
CA GLN A 447 6.95 33.91 0.37
C GLN A 447 8.14 32.96 0.37
N ILE A 448 8.49 32.42 -0.81
CA ILE A 448 9.70 31.59 -0.96
C ILE A 448 10.92 32.50 -0.83
N GLU A 449 11.69 32.32 0.25
CA GLU A 449 12.90 33.10 0.52
C GLU A 449 14.20 32.36 0.16
N GLU A 450 14.15 31.04 -0.03
CA GLU A 450 15.29 30.24 -0.50
C GLU A 450 14.82 29.07 -1.38
N VAL A 451 15.65 28.72 -2.37
CA VAL A 451 15.45 27.56 -3.25
C VAL A 451 16.71 26.71 -3.20
N ASN A 452 16.54 25.41 -3.12
CA ASN A 452 17.61 24.42 -3.13
C ASN A 452 17.34 23.38 -4.23
N ASP A 453 18.40 22.74 -4.73
CA ASP A 453 18.33 21.78 -5.83
C ASP A 453 17.79 20.40 -5.42
N GLY A 454 17.45 20.22 -4.14
CA GLY A 454 16.91 18.98 -3.59
C GLY A 454 17.96 17.88 -3.42
N LYS A 455 19.25 18.14 -3.66
CA LYS A 455 20.31 17.11 -3.55
C LYS A 455 20.90 16.96 -2.15
N SER A 456 20.41 17.75 -1.19
CA SER A 456 20.80 17.60 0.22
C SER A 456 20.26 16.29 0.81
N TYR A 457 20.86 15.80 1.90
CA TYR A 457 20.38 14.62 2.65
C TYR A 457 18.89 14.71 3.01
N SER A 458 18.42 15.91 3.37
CA SER A 458 17.01 16.20 3.68
C SER A 458 16.08 16.34 2.47
N GLY A 459 16.63 16.47 1.25
CA GLY A 459 15.85 16.57 0.00
C GLY A 459 15.01 17.84 -0.21
N TRP A 460 15.05 18.82 0.71
CA TRP A 460 14.18 20.01 0.65
C TRP A 460 14.50 20.90 -0.54
N GLN A 461 13.48 21.58 -1.04
CA GLN A 461 13.55 22.38 -2.27
C GLN A 461 13.26 23.86 -2.01
N PHE A 462 12.39 24.17 -1.05
CA PHE A 462 11.96 25.53 -0.78
C PHE A 462 12.03 25.87 0.71
N LYS A 463 12.31 27.14 1.03
CA LYS A 463 12.30 27.65 2.41
C LYS A 463 11.43 28.90 2.48
N ILE A 464 10.53 28.92 3.45
CA ILE A 464 9.72 30.08 3.83
C ILE A 464 10.08 30.54 5.23
N TYR A 465 9.60 31.71 5.62
CA TYR A 465 9.68 32.21 6.99
C TYR A 465 8.30 32.56 7.51
N TYR A 466 8.02 32.21 8.76
CA TYR A 466 6.75 32.47 9.43
C TYR A 466 6.95 32.93 10.88
N ASN A 467 5.92 33.51 11.48
CA ASN A 467 5.90 33.83 12.90
C ASN A 467 5.18 32.70 13.64
N SER A 468 5.85 32.05 14.59
CA SER A 468 5.25 30.98 15.38
C SER A 468 4.49 31.48 16.60
N GLU A 469 4.53 32.79 16.91
CA GLU A 469 3.82 33.43 18.03
C GLU A 469 4.00 32.75 19.40
N ASP A 470 5.08 31.99 19.56
CA ASP A 470 5.40 31.24 20.76
C ASP A 470 6.31 32.03 21.70
N THR A 471 6.28 31.65 22.98
CA THR A 471 7.18 32.16 24.00
C THR A 471 8.47 31.35 24.04
N ILE A 472 9.61 32.02 23.96
CA ILE A 472 10.94 31.43 24.13
C ILE A 472 11.26 31.38 25.63
N TYR A 473 11.57 30.18 26.11
CA TYR A 473 12.11 29.94 27.45
C TYR A 473 13.62 29.75 27.34
N PRO A 474 14.43 30.73 27.82
CA PRO A 474 15.88 30.62 27.79
C PRO A 474 16.38 29.42 28.60
N ALA A 475 17.52 28.84 28.20
CA ALA A 475 18.16 27.76 28.96
C ALA A 475 18.80 28.25 30.27
N ASP A 476 19.11 29.55 30.35
CA ASP A 476 19.57 30.19 31.58
C ASP A 476 18.35 30.56 32.43
N TRP A 477 18.25 29.94 33.61
CA TRP A 477 17.18 30.17 34.58
C TRP A 477 17.13 31.61 35.12
N ASN A 478 18.13 32.44 34.84
CA ASN A 478 18.16 33.86 35.21
C ASN A 478 17.61 34.80 34.12
N LEU A 479 17.22 34.29 32.96
CA LEU A 479 16.64 35.08 31.89
C LEU A 479 15.13 34.86 31.82
N ASP A 480 14.38 35.96 31.79
CA ASP A 480 12.94 35.92 31.63
C ASP A 480 12.54 35.33 30.27
N SER A 481 11.41 34.63 30.26
CA SER A 481 10.79 34.22 29.01
C SER A 481 10.33 35.44 28.22
N HIS A 482 10.37 35.32 26.89
CA HIS A 482 10.00 36.43 26.01
C HIS A 482 9.34 35.91 24.74
N GLU A 483 8.51 36.73 24.12
CA GLU A 483 7.90 36.39 22.84
C GLU A 483 8.94 36.27 21.73
N ARG A 484 8.71 35.35 20.80
CA ARG A 484 9.58 35.19 19.64
C ARG A 484 9.48 36.39 18.71
N ILE A 485 10.55 37.18 18.66
CA ILE A 485 10.66 38.34 17.77
C ILE A 485 11.11 37.95 16.35
N ARG A 486 11.85 36.84 16.21
CA ARG A 486 12.44 36.42 14.93
C ARG A 486 11.56 35.42 14.21
N ARG A 487 11.29 35.67 12.92
CA ARG A 487 10.67 34.68 12.03
C ARG A 487 11.46 33.38 12.00
N VAL A 488 10.75 32.27 11.95
CA VAL A 488 11.28 30.91 11.94
C VAL A 488 11.34 30.42 10.49
N PRO A 489 12.46 29.83 10.04
CA PRO A 489 12.51 29.17 8.74
C PRO A 489 11.65 27.90 8.76
N PHE A 490 11.04 27.57 7.63
CA PHE A 490 10.38 26.30 7.41
C PHE A 490 10.78 25.75 6.04
N ARG A 491 11.43 24.57 6.04
CA ARG A 491 11.91 23.91 4.81
C ARG A 491 10.85 22.91 4.31
N MET A 492 10.64 22.90 3.00
CA MET A 492 9.55 22.18 2.34
C MET A 492 9.96 21.53 1.03
N TYR A 493 9.20 20.50 0.65
CA TYR A 493 9.23 19.89 -0.67
C TYR A 493 8.26 20.62 -1.62
N GLY A 494 8.47 20.48 -2.93
CA GLY A 494 7.67 21.22 -3.91
C GLY A 494 6.21 20.79 -4.06
N ASP A 495 5.85 19.58 -3.61
CA ASP A 495 4.47 19.06 -3.57
C ASP A 495 3.67 19.54 -2.35
N GLU A 496 4.35 20.14 -1.38
CA GLU A 496 3.77 20.72 -0.16
C GLU A 496 3.38 22.19 -0.33
N LEU A 497 3.62 22.78 -1.51
CA LEU A 497 3.38 24.18 -1.83
C LEU A 497 2.49 24.32 -3.05
N LEU A 498 1.60 25.32 -3.00
CA LEU A 498 0.85 25.76 -4.16
C LEU A 498 1.17 27.22 -4.45
N ASN A 499 1.55 27.52 -5.70
CA ASN A 499 1.73 28.89 -6.16
C ASN A 499 0.39 29.64 -6.09
N TYR A 500 0.30 30.53 -5.12
CA TYR A 500 -0.89 31.33 -4.85
C TYR A 500 -1.15 32.33 -5.99
N ASP A 501 -0.11 32.78 -6.69
CA ASP A 501 -0.24 33.79 -7.73
C ASP A 501 -0.85 33.24 -9.03
N GLU A 502 -0.69 31.94 -9.29
CA GLU A 502 -1.19 31.25 -10.49
C GLU A 502 -2.61 30.71 -10.33
N ILE A 503 -3.00 30.30 -9.12
CA ILE A 503 -4.36 29.78 -8.89
C ILE A 503 -5.41 30.90 -8.89
N THR A 504 -6.50 30.67 -9.62
CA THR A 504 -7.64 31.59 -9.70
C THR A 504 -8.81 31.13 -8.84
N ILE A 505 -9.78 32.03 -8.60
CA ILE A 505 -11.02 31.68 -7.88
C ILE A 505 -11.81 30.67 -8.71
N GLU A 506 -11.83 30.84 -10.03
CA GLU A 506 -12.49 29.97 -10.98
C GLU A 506 -11.88 28.56 -10.98
N ASP A 507 -10.55 28.44 -10.85
CA ASP A 507 -9.89 27.14 -10.68
C ASP A 507 -10.31 26.47 -9.37
N CYS A 508 -10.34 27.24 -8.27
CA CYS A 508 -10.77 26.70 -6.97
C CYS A 508 -12.20 26.16 -7.05
N GLU A 509 -13.14 26.93 -7.60
CA GLU A 509 -14.53 26.52 -7.73
C GLU A 509 -14.74 25.34 -8.67
N TYR A 510 -13.93 25.28 -9.73
CA TYR A 510 -13.94 24.16 -10.66
C TYR A 510 -13.50 22.88 -9.96
N TYR A 511 -12.32 22.87 -9.32
CA TYR A 511 -11.77 21.66 -8.69
C TYR A 511 -12.56 21.23 -7.45
N GLU A 512 -13.13 22.17 -6.69
CA GLU A 512 -14.01 21.90 -5.55
C GLU A 512 -15.26 21.11 -5.98
N LYS A 513 -15.84 21.47 -7.13
CA LYS A 513 -17.04 20.80 -7.67
C LYS A 513 -16.72 19.60 -8.56
N ASN A 514 -15.46 19.42 -8.92
CA ASN A 514 -15.05 18.39 -9.85
C ASN A 514 -15.10 17.00 -9.20
N ARG A 515 -16.09 16.21 -9.60
CA ARG A 515 -16.30 14.86 -9.10
C ARG A 515 -15.13 13.91 -9.34
N PHE A 516 -14.33 14.14 -10.38
CA PHE A 516 -13.16 13.28 -10.67
C PHE A 516 -12.09 13.34 -9.59
N GLU A 517 -11.97 14.48 -8.90
CA GLU A 517 -10.89 14.73 -7.95
C GLU A 517 -11.30 14.44 -6.51
N ARG A 518 -12.56 14.05 -6.27
CA ARG A 518 -13.09 13.81 -4.93
C ARG A 518 -12.41 12.67 -4.18
N HIS A 519 -11.79 11.72 -4.87
CA HIS A 519 -10.95 10.72 -4.22
C HIS A 519 -9.75 11.32 -3.45
N GLN A 520 -9.43 12.60 -3.67
CA GLN A 520 -8.41 13.37 -2.95
C GLN A 520 -9.00 14.47 -2.06
N TYR A 521 -10.31 14.49 -1.81
CA TYR A 521 -11.02 15.61 -1.17
C TYR A 521 -10.40 16.05 0.16
N ILE A 522 -9.95 15.11 0.99
CA ILE A 522 -9.32 15.36 2.30
C ILE A 522 -8.16 16.34 2.17
N TYR A 523 -7.42 16.27 1.07
CA TYR A 523 -6.23 17.09 0.85
C TYR A 523 -6.49 18.24 -0.12
N LEU A 524 -7.42 18.04 -1.06
CA LEU A 524 -7.80 19.01 -2.06
C LEU A 524 -8.65 20.14 -1.48
N LEU A 525 -9.70 19.82 -0.73
CA LEU A 525 -10.66 20.81 -0.26
C LEU A 525 -10.05 21.83 0.71
N PRO A 526 -9.20 21.46 1.69
CA PRO A 526 -8.58 22.45 2.57
C PRO A 526 -7.76 23.49 1.79
N ILE A 527 -6.93 23.05 0.84
CA ILE A 527 -6.07 23.97 0.09
C ILE A 527 -6.87 24.88 -0.83
N LEU A 528 -7.92 24.37 -1.48
CA LEU A 528 -8.80 25.18 -2.32
C LEU A 528 -9.63 26.16 -1.49
N HIS A 529 -10.12 25.72 -0.32
CA HIS A 529 -10.87 26.57 0.61
C HIS A 529 -10.04 27.79 1.02
N TRP A 530 -8.81 27.56 1.51
CA TRP A 530 -7.93 28.64 1.95
C TRP A 530 -7.44 29.51 0.79
N ALA A 531 -7.09 28.91 -0.35
CA ALA A 531 -6.74 29.65 -1.58
C ALA A 531 -7.86 30.63 -1.96
N LYS A 532 -9.10 30.13 -2.02
CA LYS A 532 -10.29 30.91 -2.39
C LYS A 532 -10.55 32.03 -1.39
N LYS A 533 -10.53 31.73 -0.09
CA LYS A 533 -10.77 32.72 0.97
C LYS A 533 -9.74 33.85 0.93
N LEU A 534 -8.47 33.51 0.75
CA LEU A 534 -7.38 34.49 0.61
C LEU A 534 -7.52 35.33 -0.67
N LYS A 535 -7.90 34.72 -1.79
CA LYS A 535 -8.13 35.43 -3.07
C LYS A 535 -9.29 36.41 -2.99
N ILE A 536 -10.38 36.03 -2.33
CA ILE A 536 -11.53 36.92 -2.11
C ILE A 536 -11.09 38.12 -1.26
N LYS A 537 -10.40 37.88 -0.15
CA LYS A 537 -9.86 38.95 0.71
C LYS A 537 -8.92 39.87 -0.05
N GLU A 538 -8.04 39.33 -0.88
CA GLU A 538 -7.13 40.11 -1.72
C GLU A 538 -7.88 40.95 -2.76
N LYS A 539 -8.91 40.38 -3.40
CA LYS A 539 -9.77 41.09 -4.36
C LYS A 539 -10.52 42.25 -3.70
N GLU A 540 -11.06 42.05 -2.51
CA GLU A 540 -11.73 43.12 -1.75
C GLU A 540 -10.78 44.28 -1.41
N LEU A 541 -9.54 43.97 -1.03
CA LEU A 541 -8.50 44.98 -0.80
C LEU A 541 -8.14 45.73 -2.08
N GLU A 542 -8.01 45.02 -3.21
CA GLU A 542 -7.78 45.63 -4.51
C GLU A 542 -8.94 46.53 -4.95
N ASP A 543 -10.19 46.11 -4.74
CA ASP A 543 -11.39 46.89 -5.05
C ASP A 543 -11.42 48.19 -4.27
N ASN A 544 -11.12 48.13 -2.97
CA ASN A 544 -11.05 49.30 -2.11
C ASN A 544 -9.90 50.24 -2.53
N PHE A 545 -8.75 49.67 -2.89
CA PHE A 545 -7.62 50.43 -3.41
C PHE A 545 -7.96 51.13 -4.74
N ILE A 546 -8.63 50.44 -5.67
CA ILE A 546 -9.06 51.01 -6.96
C ILE A 546 -10.04 52.16 -6.73
N LYS A 547 -11.06 51.96 -5.88
CA LYS A 547 -12.00 53.03 -5.49
C LYS A 547 -11.30 54.25 -4.92
N PHE A 548 -10.23 54.05 -4.15
CA PHE A 548 -9.43 55.13 -3.58
C PHE A 548 -8.56 55.87 -4.62
N ILE A 549 -7.94 55.16 -5.57
CA ILE A 549 -7.05 55.79 -6.56
C ILE A 549 -7.81 56.37 -7.76
N LYS A 550 -8.99 55.84 -8.10
CA LYS A 550 -9.75 56.24 -9.29
C LYS A 550 -10.03 57.74 -9.36
N PRO A 551 -10.44 58.43 -8.27
CA PRO A 551 -10.62 59.89 -8.27
C PRO A 551 -9.33 60.69 -8.52
N GLN A 552 -8.15 60.09 -8.28
CA GLN A 552 -6.84 60.74 -8.45
C GLN A 552 -6.31 60.59 -9.89
N ILE A 553 -6.93 59.73 -10.69
CA ILE A 553 -6.58 59.53 -12.10
C ILE A 553 -7.25 60.64 -12.93
N LYS A 554 -6.44 61.40 -13.68
CA LYS A 554 -6.91 62.54 -14.49
C LYS A 554 -7.57 62.16 -15.82
N PHE A 555 -7.73 60.88 -16.09
CA PHE A 555 -8.19 60.34 -17.37
C PHE A 555 -9.26 59.29 -17.13
N ASP A 556 -10.17 59.14 -18.08
CA ASP A 556 -11.16 58.08 -18.02
C ASP A 556 -10.48 56.73 -18.25
N MET A 557 -10.61 55.85 -17.25
CA MET A 557 -10.12 54.49 -17.22
C MET A 557 -11.15 53.65 -16.49
N ASP A 558 -11.45 52.49 -17.06
CA ASP A 558 -12.29 51.51 -16.38
C ASP A 558 -11.51 50.82 -15.24
N ASP A 559 -12.25 50.13 -14.38
CA ASP A 559 -11.66 49.47 -13.22
C ASP A 559 -10.74 48.31 -13.63
N GLU A 560 -10.94 47.71 -14.81
CA GLU A 560 -10.17 46.56 -15.30
C GLU A 560 -8.79 46.98 -15.81
N GLU A 561 -8.71 48.10 -16.54
CA GLU A 561 -7.44 48.72 -16.92
C GLU A 561 -6.60 49.08 -15.69
N ILE A 562 -7.25 49.56 -14.61
CA ILE A 562 -6.57 49.87 -13.36
C ILE A 562 -6.08 48.58 -12.67
N ARG A 563 -6.90 47.51 -12.65
CA ARG A 563 -6.50 46.19 -12.13
C ARG A 563 -5.26 45.65 -12.82
N GLU A 564 -5.15 45.78 -14.13
CA GLU A 564 -3.96 45.32 -14.86
C GLU A 564 -2.69 46.09 -14.47
N VAL A 565 -2.81 47.39 -14.15
CA VAL A 565 -1.66 48.15 -13.62
C VAL A 565 -1.33 47.76 -12.17
N VAL A 566 -2.33 47.47 -11.34
CA VAL A 566 -2.15 46.93 -9.98
C VAL A 566 -1.43 45.59 -10.05
N LYS A 567 -1.88 44.68 -10.93
CA LYS A 567 -1.26 43.39 -11.23
C LYS A 567 0.20 43.58 -11.65
N TRP A 568 0.48 44.48 -12.60
CA TRP A 568 1.86 44.82 -12.96
C TRP A 568 2.68 45.25 -11.73
N TRP A 569 2.14 46.09 -10.84
CA TRP A 569 2.88 46.53 -9.66
C TRP A 569 3.23 45.39 -8.71
N LYS A 570 2.29 44.46 -8.48
CA LYS A 570 2.48 43.25 -7.65
C LYS A 570 3.51 42.30 -8.24
N PHE A 571 3.51 42.16 -9.57
CA PHE A 571 4.27 41.13 -10.27
C PHE A 571 5.58 41.59 -10.94
N LYS A 572 5.85 42.89 -11.07
CA LYS A 572 7.04 43.39 -11.76
C LYS A 572 8.38 43.04 -11.10
N ASN A 573 8.39 42.74 -9.80
CA ASN A 573 9.62 42.45 -9.06
C ASN A 573 9.83 40.94 -8.88
N LYS A 574 11.06 40.57 -8.53
CA LYS A 574 11.41 39.21 -8.09
C LYS A 574 10.57 38.80 -6.89
N TRP A 575 10.54 39.66 -5.87
CA TRP A 575 9.73 39.53 -4.68
C TRP A 575 8.33 40.04 -4.97
N LYS A 576 7.37 39.12 -5.11
CA LYS A 576 5.95 39.44 -5.29
C LYS A 576 5.40 40.11 -4.04
N ARG A 577 4.44 41.01 -4.21
CA ARG A 577 3.96 41.90 -3.14
C ARG A 577 2.45 41.92 -3.06
N GLU A 578 1.97 42.05 -1.85
CA GLU A 578 0.62 42.49 -1.54
C GLU A 578 0.56 44.02 -1.54
N LEU A 579 -0.64 44.57 -1.73
CA LEU A 579 -0.84 46.02 -1.70
C LEU A 579 -0.49 46.61 -0.32
N THR A 580 -0.96 45.97 0.75
CA THR A 580 -0.92 46.41 2.15
C THR A 580 0.47 46.64 2.75
N LYS A 581 1.55 46.18 2.09
CA LYS A 581 2.92 46.26 2.66
C LYS A 581 3.57 47.64 2.48
N ASP A 582 3.14 48.43 1.49
CA ASP A 582 3.74 49.76 1.18
C ASP A 582 2.79 50.63 0.34
N ASP A 583 1.60 50.94 0.90
CA ASP A 583 0.50 51.62 0.20
C ASP A 583 0.92 52.93 -0.45
N SER A 584 1.71 53.77 0.25
CA SER A 584 2.15 55.07 -0.26
C SER A 584 3.08 54.93 -1.48
N LYS A 585 3.90 53.89 -1.53
CA LYS A 585 4.72 53.59 -2.72
C LYS A 585 3.89 52.94 -3.81
N ALA A 586 2.91 52.11 -3.47
CA ALA A 586 1.99 51.50 -4.42
C ALA A 586 1.25 52.60 -5.22
N VAL A 587 0.57 53.51 -4.54
CA VAL A 587 -0.19 54.63 -5.13
C VAL A 587 0.70 55.43 -6.09
N ARG A 588 1.85 55.91 -5.61
CA ARG A 588 2.77 56.73 -6.40
C ARG A 588 3.28 56.03 -7.66
N MET A 589 3.63 54.75 -7.56
CA MET A 589 4.15 54.01 -8.72
C MET A 589 3.05 53.65 -9.72
N ILE A 590 1.84 53.35 -9.24
CA ILE A 590 0.69 52.99 -10.09
C ILE A 590 0.21 54.22 -10.86
N LEU A 591 0.02 55.36 -10.20
CA LEU A 591 -0.36 56.62 -10.87
C LEU A 591 0.66 57.02 -11.95
N LYS A 592 1.96 56.95 -11.63
CA LYS A 592 3.03 57.24 -12.61
C LYS A 592 3.00 56.29 -13.82
N ARG A 593 2.66 55.01 -13.60
CA ARG A 593 2.55 54.02 -14.68
C ARG A 593 1.34 54.30 -15.57
N ILE A 594 0.21 54.64 -14.98
CA ILE A 594 -1.02 55.04 -15.70
C ILE A 594 -0.74 56.25 -16.61
N GLU A 595 -0.11 57.30 -16.08
CA GLU A 595 0.28 58.48 -16.87
C GLU A 595 1.21 58.13 -18.04
N SER A 596 2.14 57.20 -17.83
CA SER A 596 3.07 56.75 -18.88
C SER A 596 2.38 55.97 -20.00
N LEU A 597 1.42 55.10 -19.67
CA LEU A 597 0.71 54.27 -20.66
C LEU A 597 -0.16 55.13 -21.58
N LYS A 598 -0.87 56.13 -21.05
CA LYS A 598 -1.67 57.04 -21.88
C LYS A 598 -0.80 58.01 -22.70
N LYS A 599 0.39 58.42 -22.22
CA LYS A 599 1.36 59.17 -23.03
C LYS A 599 1.85 58.37 -24.25
N LEU A 600 2.10 57.08 -24.08
CA LEU A 600 2.48 56.19 -25.18
C LEU A 600 1.34 55.99 -26.19
N ASN A 601 0.10 55.78 -25.73
CA ASN A 601 -1.06 55.65 -26.62
C ASN A 601 -1.41 56.95 -27.38
N LYS A 602 -1.00 58.13 -26.87
CA LYS A 602 -1.13 59.41 -27.60
C LYS A 602 -0.06 59.65 -28.67
N ILE A 603 1.04 58.90 -28.66
CA ILE A 603 2.16 59.07 -29.60
C ILE A 603 2.09 58.05 -30.75
N GLY A 604 1.33 56.96 -30.58
CA GLY A 604 1.12 55.92 -31.60
C GLY A 604 -0.23 55.95 -32.32
N GLY A 605 -0.99 57.06 -32.20
CA GLY A 605 -2.27 57.27 -32.87
C GLY A 605 -2.21 58.39 -33.89
#